data_AF-A0A101XDE2-F1
#
_entry.id   AF-A0A101XDE2-F1
#
_cell.length_a   1.000
_cell.length_b   1.000
_cell.length_c   1.000
_cell.angle_alpha   90.00
_cell.angle_beta   90.00
_cell.angle_gamma   90.00
#
_symmetry.space_group_name_H-M   'P 1'
#
loop_
_entity.id
_entity.type
_entity.pdbx_description
1 polymer ?
#
loop_
_entity_poly.entity_id
_entity_poly.type
_entity_poly.pdbx_seq_one_letter_code
_entity_poly.pdbx_strand_id
1 'polypeptide(L)'
;MSYEEDLSEFEIEQKRRSIGNDPRQKWINRIVASIQRYYKKCPHYDFKTGTCLIMDSDNPKCPREGRYEGCPILEEFLGRKYDYYKSKGINPPYDF
;
A
#
# COMPACT_ATOMS: atom_id res chain seq x y z
N MET A 1 9.63 33.59 17.63
CA MET A 1 8.68 32.61 17.08
C MET A 1 8.25 33.17 15.75
N SER A 2 8.77 32.62 14.65
CA SER A 2 8.58 33.18 13.32
C SER A 2 7.28 32.62 12.72
N TYR A 3 6.45 33.49 12.14
CA TYR A 3 5.19 33.11 11.50
C TYR A 3 5.37 32.07 10.37
N GLU A 4 6.60 31.91 9.86
CA GLU A 4 6.95 30.93 8.84
C GLU A 4 7.01 29.49 9.39
N GLU A 5 7.40 29.30 10.66
CA GLU A 5 7.44 27.99 11.31
C GLU A 5 6.01 27.48 11.58
N ASP A 6 5.12 28.35 12.06
CA ASP A 6 3.71 28.02 12.36
C ASP A 6 2.90 27.69 11.10
N LEU A 7 3.20 28.33 9.96
CA LEU A 7 2.59 28.00 8.67
C LEU A 7 2.97 26.59 8.22
N SER A 8 4.24 26.21 8.40
CA SER A 8 4.77 24.91 8.00
C SER A 8 4.14 23.76 8.81
N GLU A 9 3.90 23.98 10.10
CA GLU A 9 3.31 22.97 10.99
C GLU A 9 1.83 22.73 10.66
N PHE A 10 1.08 23.80 10.34
CA PHE A 10 -0.31 23.70 9.89
C PHE A 10 -0.46 22.95 8.56
N GLU A 11 0.43 23.21 7.59
CA GLU A 11 0.45 22.48 6.32
C GLU A 11 0.80 21.00 6.51
N ILE A 12 1.76 20.69 7.39
CA ILE A 12 2.11 19.31 7.76
C ILE A 12 0.92 18.61 8.42
N GLU A 13 0.18 19.29 9.29
CA GLU A 13 -0.99 18.73 9.96
C GLU A 13 -2.17 18.54 9.01
N GLN A 14 -2.40 19.47 8.08
CA GLN A 14 -3.34 19.32 6.96
C GLN A 14 -2.98 18.12 6.08
N LYS A 15 -1.70 17.96 5.70
CA LYS A 15 -1.20 16.79 4.96
C LYS A 15 -1.41 15.49 5.73
N ARG A 16 -1.14 15.49 7.04
CA ARG A 16 -1.37 14.32 7.90
C ARG A 16 -2.85 13.95 7.98
N ARG A 17 -3.74 14.95 8.09
CA ARG A 17 -5.20 14.75 8.07
C ARG A 17 -5.72 14.30 6.71
N SER A 18 -5.14 14.75 5.60
CA SER A 18 -5.51 14.30 4.25
C SER A 18 -5.07 12.86 3.99
N ILE A 19 -3.88 12.46 4.45
CA ILE A 19 -3.38 11.07 4.35
C ILE A 19 -4.28 10.10 5.11
N GLY A 20 -4.76 10.48 6.29
CA GLY A 20 -5.69 9.65 7.08
C GLY A 20 -7.09 9.50 6.48
N ASN A 21 -7.47 10.39 5.56
CA ASN A 21 -8.78 10.38 4.91
C ASN A 21 -8.78 9.87 3.47
N ASP A 22 -7.62 9.55 2.91
CA ASP A 22 -7.50 9.07 1.55
C ASP A 22 -8.22 7.71 1.37
N PRO A 23 -9.26 7.65 0.52
CA PRO A 23 -10.05 6.43 0.34
C PRO A 23 -9.23 5.29 -0.29
N ARG A 24 -8.19 5.62 -1.06
CA ARG A 24 -7.25 4.66 -1.62
C ARG A 24 -6.41 4.03 -0.51
N GLN A 25 -5.80 4.82 0.37
CA GLN A 25 -5.03 4.29 1.50
C GLN A 25 -5.89 3.46 2.47
N LYS A 26 -7.12 3.91 2.75
CA LYS A 26 -8.08 3.13 3.57
C LYS A 26 -8.39 1.77 2.95
N TRP A 27 -8.55 1.72 1.63
CA TRP A 27 -8.78 0.47 0.92
C TRP A 27 -7.54 -0.43 0.92
N ILE A 28 -6.35 0.11 0.64
CA ILE A 28 -5.08 -0.63 0.69
C ILE A 28 -4.90 -1.28 2.08
N ASN A 29 -5.03 -0.50 3.16
CA ASN A 29 -4.86 -1.00 4.53
C ASN A 29 -5.87 -2.12 4.85
N ARG A 30 -7.11 -2.00 4.37
CA ARG A 30 -8.14 -3.04 4.53
C ARG A 30 -7.73 -4.33 3.81
N ILE A 31 -7.28 -4.24 2.56
CA ILE A 31 -6.85 -5.40 1.79
C ILE A 31 -5.64 -6.07 2.45
N VAL A 32 -4.64 -5.30 2.88
CA VAL A 32 -3.47 -5.84 3.60
C VAL A 32 -3.89 -6.58 4.86
N ALA A 33 -4.78 -5.99 5.67
CA ALA A 33 -5.34 -6.65 6.84
C ALA A 33 -6.14 -7.92 6.49
N SER A 34 -6.84 -7.94 5.36
CA SER A 34 -7.54 -9.13 4.86
C SER A 34 -6.55 -10.25 4.51
N ILE A 35 -5.49 -9.92 3.75
CA ILE A 35 -4.45 -10.89 3.38
C ILE A 35 -3.84 -11.54 4.63
N GLN A 36 -3.51 -10.74 5.64
CA GLN A 36 -2.92 -11.21 6.89
C GLN A 36 -3.82 -12.21 7.65
N ARG A 37 -5.15 -12.11 7.51
CA ARG A 37 -6.08 -13.05 8.15
C ARG A 37 -6.06 -14.41 7.47
N TYR A 38 -5.98 -14.44 6.14
CA TYR A 38 -6.10 -15.67 5.36
C TYR A 38 -4.74 -16.35 5.11
N TYR A 39 -3.66 -15.59 5.00
CA TYR A 39 -2.37 -16.07 4.54
C TYR A 39 -1.25 -15.77 5.55
N LYS A 40 -0.51 -16.81 5.93
CA LYS A 40 0.66 -16.68 6.83
C LYS A 40 1.82 -15.90 6.22
N LYS A 41 1.93 -15.85 4.89
CA LYS A 41 2.99 -15.17 4.11
C LYS A 41 2.44 -14.65 2.79
N CYS A 42 3.08 -13.62 2.26
CA CYS A 42 2.63 -12.89 1.09
C CYS A 42 2.24 -13.80 -0.06
N PRO A 43 0.99 -13.72 -0.58
CA PRO A 43 0.54 -14.52 -1.71
C PRO A 43 1.31 -14.20 -3.00
N HIS A 44 1.99 -13.04 -3.04
CA HIS A 44 2.86 -12.64 -4.14
C HIS A 44 4.34 -12.98 -3.90
N TYR A 45 4.66 -13.80 -2.89
CA TYR A 45 6.02 -14.26 -2.62
C TYR A 45 6.19 -15.72 -3.04
N ASP A 46 7.17 -15.98 -3.90
CA ASP A 46 7.59 -17.34 -4.22
C ASP A 46 8.63 -17.81 -3.21
N PHE A 47 8.28 -18.84 -2.47
CA PHE A 47 9.12 -19.47 -1.46
C PHE A 47 10.31 -20.22 -2.03
N LYS A 48 10.18 -20.75 -3.24
CA LYS A 48 11.21 -21.59 -3.86
C LYS A 48 12.40 -20.75 -4.32
N THR A 49 12.10 -19.57 -4.87
CA THR A 49 13.08 -18.69 -5.51
C THR A 49 13.37 -17.44 -4.69
N GLY A 50 12.53 -17.13 -3.69
CA GLY A 50 12.64 -15.91 -2.88
C GLY A 50 12.18 -14.65 -3.60
N THR A 51 11.42 -14.79 -4.68
CA THR A 51 11.06 -13.66 -5.55
C THR A 51 9.69 -13.04 -5.20
N CYS A 52 9.55 -11.76 -5.52
CA CYS A 52 8.31 -11.00 -5.45
C CYS A 52 7.66 -10.97 -6.83
N LEU A 53 6.52 -11.65 -6.98
CA LEU A 53 5.82 -11.85 -8.25
C LEU A 53 5.18 -10.57 -8.82
N ILE A 54 5.07 -9.52 -8.00
CA ILE A 54 4.48 -8.23 -8.37
C ILE A 54 5.55 -7.13 -8.53
N MET A 55 6.82 -7.48 -8.42
CA MET A 55 7.93 -6.56 -8.65
C MET A 55 8.32 -6.59 -10.12
N ASP A 56 8.16 -5.46 -10.81
CA ASP A 56 8.67 -5.26 -12.18
C ASP A 56 10.17 -4.95 -12.12
N SER A 57 11.02 -5.99 -12.07
CA SER A 57 12.49 -5.88 -12.06
C SER A 57 13.15 -7.10 -12.69
N ASP A 58 14.30 -6.93 -13.32
CA ASP A 58 15.11 -8.03 -13.91
C ASP A 58 15.60 -9.05 -12.86
N ASN A 59 15.64 -8.66 -11.58
CA ASN A 59 15.94 -9.55 -10.46
C ASN A 59 14.95 -9.30 -9.31
N PRO A 60 13.77 -9.94 -9.33
CA PRO A 60 12.67 -9.60 -8.44
C PRO A 60 12.84 -10.23 -7.05
N LYS A 61 13.98 -10.05 -6.38
CA LYS A 61 14.16 -10.56 -5.01
C LYS A 61 13.25 -9.81 -4.04
N CYS A 62 12.52 -10.56 -3.21
CA CYS A 62 11.61 -9.95 -2.25
C CYS A 62 12.41 -9.34 -1.07
N PRO A 63 12.32 -8.01 -0.83
CA PRO A 63 13.06 -7.37 0.25
C PRO A 63 12.51 -7.70 1.65
N ARG A 64 11.33 -8.32 1.71
CA ARG A 64 10.61 -8.62 2.96
C ARG A 64 10.45 -10.10 3.24
N GLU A 65 11.00 -10.96 2.37
CA GLU A 65 10.94 -12.44 2.52
C GLU A 65 9.50 -12.95 2.74
N GLY A 66 8.54 -12.32 2.07
CA GLY A 66 7.12 -12.64 2.18
C GLY A 66 6.37 -12.00 3.36
N ARG A 67 6.98 -11.07 4.11
CA ARG A 67 6.28 -10.27 5.13
C ARG A 67 5.46 -9.13 4.52
N TYR A 68 4.36 -8.77 5.19
CA TYR A 68 3.37 -7.79 4.74
C TYR A 68 3.61 -6.37 5.24
N GLU A 69 4.03 -6.23 6.50
CA GLU A 69 4.05 -4.94 7.19
C GLU A 69 5.02 -3.97 6.54
N GLY A 70 4.49 -2.82 6.10
CA GLY A 70 5.24 -1.76 5.44
C GLY A 70 5.96 -2.22 4.18
N CYS A 71 5.34 -3.10 3.39
CA CYS A 71 5.87 -3.52 2.09
C CYS A 71 5.49 -2.50 1.01
N PRO A 72 6.41 -1.62 0.56
CA PRO A 72 6.08 -0.56 -0.38
C PRO A 72 5.65 -1.10 -1.74
N ILE A 73 6.17 -2.25 -2.15
CA ILE A 73 5.83 -2.91 -3.43
C ILE A 73 4.37 -3.35 -3.44
N LEU A 74 3.90 -3.92 -2.32
CA LEU A 74 2.52 -4.38 -2.20
C LEU A 74 1.56 -3.19 -2.16
N GLU A 75 1.89 -2.14 -1.40
CA GLU A 75 1.08 -0.93 -1.31
C GLU A 75 0.98 -0.22 -2.67
N GLU A 76 2.08 -0.12 -3.41
CA GLU A 76 2.07 0.46 -4.75
C GLU A 76 1.24 -0.37 -5.73
N PHE A 77 1.39 -1.70 -5.73
CA PHE A 77 0.60 -2.61 -6.55
C PHE A 77 -0.90 -2.49 -6.28
N LEU A 78 -1.29 -2.50 -4.99
CA LEU A 78 -2.68 -2.30 -4.59
C LEU A 78 -3.17 -0.90 -5.00
N GLY A 79 -2.35 0.13 -4.82
CA GLY A 79 -2.64 1.47 -5.29
C GLY A 79 -2.99 1.53 -6.78
N ARG A 80 -2.15 0.94 -7.64
CA ARG A 80 -2.41 0.86 -9.09
C ARG A 80 -3.71 0.10 -9.39
N LYS A 81 -4.01 -0.97 -8.64
CA LYS A 81 -5.30 -1.70 -8.77
C LYS A 81 -6.50 -0.86 -8.36
N TYR A 82 -6.38 -0.08 -7.28
CA TYR A 82 -7.43 0.84 -6.85
C TYR A 82 -7.73 1.87 -7.95
N ASP A 83 -6.69 2.48 -8.50
CA ASP A 83 -6.81 3.47 -9.57
C ASP A 83 -7.43 2.84 -10.83
N TYR A 84 -7.07 1.59 -11.14
CA TYR A 84 -7.71 0.80 -12.19
C TYR A 84 -9.22 0.62 -11.95
N TYR A 85 -9.64 0.17 -10.76
CA TYR A 85 -11.06 0.01 -10.45
C TYR A 85 -11.83 1.33 -10.58
N LYS A 86 -11.28 2.42 -10.05
CA LYS A 86 -11.88 3.76 -10.14
C LYS A 86 -11.98 4.23 -11.59
N SER A 87 -10.95 4.04 -12.41
CA SER A 87 -10.96 4.41 -13.83
C SER A 87 -12.02 3.68 -14.65
N LYS A 88 -12.38 2.46 -14.23
CA LYS A 88 -13.41 1.63 -14.87
C LYS A 88 -14.82 1.85 -14.28
N GLY A 89 -14.97 2.69 -13.27
CA GLY A 89 -16.23 2.86 -12.54
C GLY A 89 -16.63 1.62 -11.72
N ILE A 90 -15.68 0.73 -11.42
CA ILE A 90 -15.89 -0.49 -10.66
C ILE A 90 -15.63 -0.19 -9.18
N ASN A 91 -16.48 -0.71 -8.30
CA ASN A 91 -16.23 -0.66 -6.87
C ASN A 91 -15.08 -1.61 -6.51
N PRO A 92 -14.02 -1.14 -5.83
CA PRO A 92 -12.96 -2.00 -5.36
C PRO A 92 -13.49 -3.13 -4.47
N PRO A 93 -12.91 -4.34 -4.53
CA PRO A 93 -13.33 -5.46 -3.69
C PRO A 93 -13.15 -5.14 -2.21
N TYR A 94 -13.92 -5.80 -1.35
CA TYR A 94 -13.87 -5.54 0.09
C TYR A 94 -12.70 -6.26 0.79
N ASP A 95 -12.37 -7.45 0.29
CA ASP A 95 -11.36 -8.39 0.76
C ASP A 95 -10.39 -8.79 -0.38
N PHE A 96 -9.38 -9.61 -0.04
CA PHE A 96 -8.29 -10.00 -0.93
C PHE A 96 -8.60 -11.27 -1.72
#